data_AF-A0A7Y1ZYR6-F1
#
_entry.id   AF-A0A7Y1ZYR6-F1
#
_cell.length_a   1.000
_cell.length_b   1.000
_cell.length_c   1.000
_cell.angle_alpha   90.00
_cell.angle_beta   90.00
_cell.angle_gamma   90.00
#
_symmetry.space_group_name_H-M   'P 1'
#
loop_
_entity.id
_entity.type
_entity.pdbx_description
1 polymer ?
#
loop_
_entity_poly.entity_id
_entity_poly.type
_entity_poly.pdbx_seq_one_letter_code
_entity_poly.pdbx_strand_id
1 'polypeptide(L)'
;MYKYLSMLCFLALTISGSAGDICTKDATAEDNVYTIDISTSGVAISPSRLRFNSSPGSTKTANIKINNDTEEAKSFRIKFNDFNMNEHGKSQFVEPGNGKYGISNWVSVSPSFIEVAAGEKKEITVTLDVPDDEAGKKAAWGIMMIEEAAERKTLDYGAEKGESIAFGIVPTLAFGVFLYQNPPGVTDNSIEIMDFMISQREEKYFVNIEAENTGTGIAYCRAYVELTNLENGDQEKLLVKSFTIVPELTRVFSFELPEHLKSGKYSAVGVLDYGNEEEIEAAELDFEIK
;
A
#
# COMPACT_ATOMS: atom_id res chain seq x y z
N MET A 1 -7.05 16.41 32.52
CA MET A 1 -8.40 15.86 32.66
C MET A 1 -9.29 16.58 31.67
N TYR A 2 -9.51 16.01 30.48
CA TYR A 2 -10.74 16.03 29.68
C TYR A 2 -10.44 15.30 28.36
N LYS A 3 -11.19 14.21 28.14
CA LYS A 3 -11.16 13.31 27.00
C LYS A 3 -11.83 13.99 25.80
N TYR A 4 -11.27 13.87 24.60
CA TYR A 4 -12.02 14.10 23.36
C TYR A 4 -12.34 12.76 22.71
N LEU A 5 -13.63 12.46 22.71
CA LEU A 5 -14.30 11.32 22.10
C LEU A 5 -14.51 11.63 20.62
N SER A 6 -13.88 10.86 19.73
CA SER A 6 -14.16 10.90 18.29
C SER A 6 -15.43 10.08 18.03
N MET A 7 -16.49 10.73 17.61
CA MET A 7 -17.75 10.09 17.20
C MET A 7 -17.79 10.15 15.66
N LEU A 8 -17.56 9.01 15.01
CA LEU A 8 -17.83 8.84 13.57
C LEU A 8 -19.34 8.62 13.39
N CYS A 9 -20.02 9.54 12.72
CA CYS A 9 -21.37 9.33 12.22
C CYS A 9 -21.30 8.64 10.85
N PHE A 10 -21.76 7.40 10.75
CA PHE A 10 -22.06 6.74 9.48
C PHE A 10 -23.47 7.14 9.03
N LEU A 11 -23.58 7.79 7.88
CA LEU A 11 -24.86 8.04 7.23
C LEU A 11 -25.13 6.88 6.26
N ALA A 12 -26.06 5.98 6.62
CA ALA A 12 -26.55 4.92 5.73
C ALA A 12 -27.64 5.49 4.82
N LEU A 13 -27.42 5.47 3.50
CA LEU A 13 -28.47 5.70 2.52
C LEU A 13 -29.20 4.37 2.25
N THR A 14 -30.44 4.25 2.74
CA THR A 14 -31.37 3.19 2.34
C THR A 14 -32.20 3.68 1.16
N ILE A 15 -32.07 3.04 0.00
CA ILE A 15 -32.98 3.26 -1.13
C ILE A 15 -34.09 2.21 -1.05
N SER A 16 -35.31 2.66 -0.71
CA SER A 16 -36.53 1.86 -0.80
C SER A 16 -37.10 1.96 -2.22
N GLY A 17 -37.08 0.87 -2.98
CA GLY A 17 -37.84 0.75 -4.23
C GLY A 17 -39.21 0.14 -3.97
N SER A 18 -40.28 0.85 -4.33
CA SER A 18 -41.65 0.35 -4.31
C SER A 18 -41.89 -0.67 -5.42
N ALA A 19 -42.37 -1.86 -5.09
CA ALA A 19 -42.92 -2.80 -6.06
C ALA A 19 -44.25 -2.24 -6.61
N GLY A 20 -44.30 -1.97 -7.91
CA GLY A 20 -45.52 -1.70 -8.65
C GLY A 20 -45.61 -2.66 -9.83
N ASP A 21 -46.74 -3.36 -9.93
CA ASP A 21 -47.03 -4.48 -10.83
C ASP A 21 -46.73 -4.22 -12.31
N ILE A 22 -46.05 -5.17 -12.96
CA ILE A 22 -46.00 -5.25 -14.42
C ILE A 22 -46.51 -6.62 -14.86
N CYS A 23 -47.69 -6.59 -15.48
CA CYS A 23 -48.32 -7.66 -16.24
C CYS A 23 -47.36 -8.32 -17.24
N THR A 24 -47.41 -9.64 -17.29
CA THR A 24 -46.74 -10.48 -18.27
C THR A 24 -47.31 -10.27 -19.68
N LYS A 25 -46.45 -9.91 -20.64
CA LYS A 25 -46.60 -10.26 -22.05
C LYS A 25 -45.24 -10.51 -22.67
N ASP A 26 -45.13 -11.65 -23.35
CA ASP A 26 -43.95 -12.18 -24.02
C ASP A 26 -43.29 -11.18 -24.98
N ALA A 27 -41.99 -10.99 -24.81
CA ALA A 27 -41.10 -10.43 -25.83
C ALA A 27 -39.72 -11.10 -25.71
N THR A 28 -39.19 -11.47 -26.86
CA THR A 28 -37.92 -12.16 -27.11
C THR A 28 -36.75 -11.57 -26.32
N ALA A 29 -36.00 -12.43 -25.62
CA ALA A 29 -34.80 -12.04 -24.88
C ALA A 29 -33.66 -11.72 -25.86
N GLU A 30 -33.47 -10.44 -26.16
CA GLU A 30 -32.17 -9.92 -26.57
C GLU A 30 -31.38 -9.63 -25.28
N ASP A 31 -30.24 -10.32 -25.12
CA ASP A 31 -29.29 -10.10 -24.03
C ASP A 31 -28.68 -8.69 -24.14
N ASN A 32 -29.38 -7.70 -23.61
CA ASN A 32 -28.82 -6.37 -23.40
C ASN A 32 -27.84 -6.44 -22.22
N VAL A 33 -26.59 -6.75 -22.54
CA VAL A 33 -25.46 -6.52 -21.64
C VAL A 33 -25.35 -5.01 -21.45
N TYR A 34 -25.87 -4.50 -20.34
CA TYR A 34 -25.57 -3.15 -19.90
C TYR A 34 -24.11 -3.12 -19.44
N THR A 35 -23.19 -2.81 -20.35
CA THR A 35 -21.86 -2.32 -19.99
C THR A 35 -22.05 -0.99 -19.29
N ILE A 36 -22.01 -1.01 -17.96
CA ILE A 36 -21.80 0.21 -17.19
C ILE A 36 -20.34 0.60 -17.44
N ASP A 37 -20.13 1.48 -18.41
CA ASP A 37 -18.85 2.18 -18.57
C ASP A 37 -18.69 3.09 -17.37
N ILE A 38 -18.10 2.57 -16.30
CA ILE A 38 -17.67 3.40 -15.18
C ILE A 38 -16.41 4.11 -15.68
N SER A 39 -16.58 5.27 -16.32
CA SER A 39 -15.48 6.19 -16.58
C SER A 39 -15.03 6.73 -15.23
N THR A 40 -14.15 6.01 -14.54
CA THR A 40 -13.47 6.52 -13.36
C THR A 40 -12.48 7.59 -13.82
N SER A 41 -12.86 8.85 -13.68
CA SER A 41 -11.98 9.99 -13.88
C SER A 41 -11.13 10.21 -12.62
N GLY A 42 -9.82 10.35 -12.76
CA GLY A 42 -8.91 10.49 -11.63
C GLY A 42 -7.47 10.79 -12.03
N VAL A 43 -6.59 10.90 -11.03
CA VAL A 43 -5.15 11.04 -11.25
C VAL A 43 -4.47 9.72 -10.93
N ALA A 44 -3.59 9.26 -11.82
CA ALA A 44 -2.83 8.03 -11.64
C ALA A 44 -1.32 8.31 -11.72
N ILE A 45 -0.56 7.72 -10.80
CA ILE A 45 0.90 7.76 -10.76
C ILE A 45 1.43 6.36 -11.01
N SER A 46 2.41 6.22 -11.91
CA SER A 46 3.04 4.93 -12.18
C SER A 46 4.54 5.02 -12.48
N PRO A 47 5.35 4.04 -12.03
CA PRO A 47 5.01 3.00 -11.06
C PRO A 47 4.82 3.53 -9.63
N SER A 48 4.22 2.71 -8.75
CA SER A 48 4.09 3.01 -7.32
C SER A 48 5.35 2.69 -6.50
N ARG A 49 6.34 2.02 -7.12
CA ARG A 49 7.62 1.68 -6.51
C ARG A 49 8.73 1.74 -7.55
N LEU A 50 9.87 2.29 -7.17
CA LEU A 50 11.13 2.19 -7.90
C LEU A 50 12.08 1.30 -7.12
N ARG A 51 12.68 0.34 -7.83
CA ARG A 51 13.70 -0.56 -7.29
C ARG A 51 14.98 -0.35 -8.06
N PHE A 52 16.03 0.01 -7.35
CA PHE A 52 17.36 0.24 -7.86
C PHE A 52 18.30 -0.85 -7.33
N ASN A 53 19.31 -1.13 -8.15
CA ASN A 53 20.38 -2.08 -7.85
C ASN A 53 21.73 -1.49 -8.26
N SER A 54 21.91 -0.21 -7.94
CA SER A 54 23.05 0.60 -8.37
C SER A 54 24.30 0.30 -7.53
N SER A 55 25.49 0.29 -8.13
CA SER A 55 26.75 0.17 -7.40
C SER A 55 27.10 1.48 -6.67
N PRO A 56 27.94 1.46 -5.63
CA PRO A 56 28.50 2.67 -5.03
C PRO A 56 29.11 3.60 -6.09
N GLY A 57 28.94 4.91 -5.92
CA GLY A 57 29.43 5.94 -6.84
C GLY A 57 28.71 6.04 -8.19
N SER A 58 27.64 5.25 -8.42
CA SER A 58 26.92 5.25 -9.69
C SER A 58 25.65 6.12 -9.66
N THR A 59 25.31 6.66 -10.83
CA THR A 59 24.08 7.40 -11.08
C THR A 59 23.12 6.57 -11.92
N LYS A 60 21.84 6.54 -11.55
CA LYS A 60 20.77 5.87 -12.29
C LYS A 60 19.52 6.72 -12.35
N THR A 61 18.82 6.71 -13.48
CA THR A 61 17.56 7.45 -13.66
C THR A 61 16.38 6.52 -13.83
N ALA A 62 15.19 7.00 -13.47
CA ALA A 62 13.91 6.34 -13.70
C ALA A 62 12.80 7.36 -13.95
N ASN A 63 11.85 7.02 -14.82
CA ASN A 63 10.72 7.91 -15.12
C ASN A 63 9.47 7.51 -14.33
N ILE A 64 8.75 8.51 -13.85
CA ILE A 64 7.42 8.37 -13.25
C ILE A 64 6.41 9.10 -14.13
N LYS A 65 5.34 8.40 -14.50
CA LYS A 65 4.23 8.93 -15.28
C LYS A 65 3.13 9.44 -14.36
N ILE A 66 2.66 10.65 -14.65
CA ILE A 66 1.51 11.29 -14.02
C ILE A 66 0.43 11.41 -15.09
N ASN A 67 -0.68 10.71 -14.89
CA ASN A 67 -1.86 10.79 -15.75
C ASN A 67 -2.95 11.58 -15.03
N ASN A 68 -3.54 12.56 -15.72
CA ASN A 68 -4.69 13.30 -15.23
C ASN A 68 -5.89 13.03 -16.13
N ASP A 69 -6.70 12.03 -15.79
CA ASP A 69 -7.95 11.74 -16.51
C ASP A 69 -9.12 12.63 -16.02
N THR A 70 -8.84 13.67 -15.23
CA THR A 70 -9.85 14.64 -14.75
C THR A 70 -10.11 15.76 -15.75
N GLU A 71 -11.22 16.46 -15.57
CA GLU A 71 -11.64 17.58 -16.40
C GLU A 71 -10.92 18.90 -16.05
N GLU A 72 -10.14 18.91 -14.95
CA GLU A 72 -9.42 20.09 -14.47
C GLU A 72 -7.91 19.89 -14.57
N ALA A 73 -7.17 20.98 -14.81
CA ALA A 73 -5.72 20.95 -14.67
C ALA A 73 -5.33 20.74 -13.20
N LYS A 74 -4.30 19.92 -12.97
CA LYS A 74 -3.78 19.59 -11.64
C LYS A 74 -2.31 19.93 -11.54
N SER A 75 -1.93 20.66 -10.49
CA SER A 75 -0.55 20.98 -10.17
C SER A 75 -0.04 20.13 -9.04
N PHE A 76 1.18 19.60 -9.16
CA PHE A 76 1.80 18.75 -8.15
C PHE A 76 3.17 19.29 -7.73
N ARG A 77 3.43 19.25 -6.43
CA ARG A 77 4.76 19.44 -5.85
C ARG A 77 5.33 18.09 -5.45
N ILE A 78 6.59 17.85 -5.79
CA ILE A 78 7.27 16.59 -5.54
C ILE A 78 8.35 16.83 -4.48
N LYS A 79 8.35 15.99 -3.44
CA LYS A 79 9.34 16.00 -2.36
C LYS A 79 9.71 14.57 -1.98
N PHE A 80 10.83 14.41 -1.30
CA PHE A 80 11.26 13.13 -0.76
C PHE A 80 11.17 13.15 0.76
N ASN A 81 10.92 11.99 1.35
CA ASN A 81 11.00 11.74 2.79
C ASN A 81 11.68 10.39 3.01
N ASP A 82 12.39 10.26 4.13
CA ASP A 82 12.76 8.94 4.63
C ASP A 82 11.62 8.40 5.51
N PHE A 83 11.62 7.09 5.77
CA PHE A 83 10.63 6.50 6.66
C PHE A 83 11.18 5.30 7.40
N ASN A 84 10.60 5.04 8.57
CA ASN A 84 10.67 3.76 9.26
C ASN A 84 9.35 3.01 9.05
N MET A 85 9.36 1.69 9.22
CA MET A 85 8.13 0.88 9.19
C MET A 85 7.97 0.20 10.54
N ASN A 86 6.72 0.04 10.97
CA ASN A 86 6.43 -0.86 12.10
C ASN A 86 6.18 -2.30 11.62
N GLU A 87 5.92 -3.21 12.55
CA GLU A 87 5.67 -4.63 12.29
C GLU A 87 4.46 -4.90 11.38
N HIS A 88 3.51 -3.98 11.32
CA HIS A 88 2.34 -4.06 10.43
C HIS A 88 2.55 -3.34 9.09
N GLY A 89 3.74 -2.77 8.85
CA GLY A 89 4.12 -2.16 7.58
C GLY A 89 3.60 -0.74 7.42
N LYS A 90 3.11 -0.14 8.52
CA LYS A 90 2.75 1.26 8.56
C LYS A 90 4.03 2.10 8.56
N SER A 91 4.17 2.95 7.57
CA SER A 91 5.28 3.89 7.48
C SER A 91 5.11 5.02 8.50
N GLN A 92 6.21 5.37 9.17
CA GLN A 92 6.37 6.58 9.94
C GLN A 92 7.39 7.46 9.22
N PHE A 93 6.93 8.57 8.66
CA PHE A 93 7.81 9.50 7.94
C PHE A 93 8.75 10.20 8.91
N VAL A 94 9.97 10.38 8.46
CA VAL A 94 11.00 11.19 9.11
C VAL A 94 11.47 12.25 8.13
N GLU A 95 12.09 13.29 8.66
CA GLU A 95 12.66 14.35 7.83
C GLU A 95 13.75 13.78 6.90
N PRO A 96 13.90 14.33 5.69
CA PRO A 96 14.91 13.89 4.73
C PRO A 96 16.32 13.91 5.33
N GLY A 97 17.07 12.82 5.12
CA GLY A 97 18.45 12.66 5.56
C GLY A 97 18.61 12.20 7.01
N ASN A 98 17.50 12.03 7.75
CA ASN A 98 17.53 11.61 9.15
C ASN A 98 17.18 10.12 9.34
N GLY A 99 16.83 9.40 8.26
CA GLY A 99 16.61 7.96 8.32
C GLY A 99 17.92 7.18 8.41
N LYS A 100 18.02 6.17 9.30
CA LYS A 100 19.19 5.27 9.41
C LYS A 100 19.57 4.65 8.05
N TYR A 101 18.57 4.31 7.25
CA TYR A 101 18.68 3.75 5.90
C TYR A 101 18.03 4.69 4.86
N GLY A 102 18.01 5.99 5.15
CA GLY A 102 17.34 6.98 4.32
C GLY A 102 17.99 7.18 2.96
N ILE A 103 17.21 7.11 1.88
CA ILE A 103 17.68 7.33 0.50
C ILE A 103 17.49 8.79 0.04
N SER A 104 16.75 9.62 0.79
CA SER A 104 16.33 10.95 0.33
C SER A 104 17.47 11.89 -0.06
N ASN A 105 18.63 11.78 0.59
CA ASN A 105 19.84 12.56 0.24
C ASN A 105 20.52 12.10 -1.06
N TRP A 106 20.15 10.93 -1.58
CA TRP A 106 20.74 10.33 -2.79
C TRP A 106 19.86 10.55 -4.00
N VAL A 107 18.65 11.10 -3.83
CA VAL A 107 17.66 11.20 -4.91
C VAL A 107 17.29 12.64 -5.20
N SER A 108 17.10 12.92 -6.49
CA SER A 108 16.58 14.18 -7.00
C SER A 108 15.51 13.93 -8.06
N VAL A 109 14.71 14.96 -8.36
CA VAL A 109 13.64 14.86 -9.35
C VAL A 109 13.62 16.11 -10.23
N SER A 110 13.33 15.91 -11.52
CA SER A 110 13.13 16.99 -12.48
C SER A 110 11.94 16.70 -13.39
N PRO A 111 10.97 17.63 -13.51
CA PRO A 111 10.78 18.80 -12.65
C PRO A 111 10.28 18.42 -11.23
N SER A 112 10.50 19.29 -10.24
CA SER A 112 9.98 19.13 -8.86
C SER A 112 8.61 19.79 -8.63
N PHE A 113 8.14 20.56 -9.61
CA PHE A 113 6.78 21.09 -9.69
C PHE A 113 6.26 20.92 -11.10
N ILE A 114 5.04 20.40 -11.25
CA ILE A 114 4.48 20.08 -12.55
C ILE A 114 2.98 20.32 -12.58
N GLU A 115 2.53 21.05 -13.58
CA GLU A 115 1.12 21.18 -13.93
C GLU A 115 0.79 20.17 -15.02
N VAL A 116 -0.32 19.44 -14.87
CA VAL A 116 -0.80 18.42 -15.81
C VAL A 116 -2.22 18.81 -16.20
N ALA A 117 -2.43 19.16 -17.48
CA ALA A 117 -3.73 19.57 -17.98
C ALA A 117 -4.75 18.41 -17.93
N ALA A 118 -6.03 18.76 -18.11
CA ALA A 118 -7.10 17.77 -18.22
C ALA A 118 -6.85 16.80 -19.38
N GLY A 119 -6.93 15.50 -19.13
CA GLY A 119 -6.63 14.43 -20.08
C GLY A 119 -5.15 14.26 -20.44
N GLU A 120 -4.23 14.99 -19.79
CA GLU A 120 -2.81 14.98 -20.12
C GLU A 120 -2.02 13.91 -19.34
N LYS A 121 -0.95 13.41 -19.98
CA LYS A 121 0.07 12.56 -19.38
C LYS A 121 1.41 13.28 -19.42
N LYS A 122 2.05 13.42 -18.26
CA LYS A 122 3.43 13.95 -18.15
C LYS A 122 4.36 12.97 -17.46
N GLU A 123 5.65 13.15 -17.69
CA GLU A 123 6.71 12.39 -17.03
C GLU A 123 7.58 13.30 -16.17
N ILE A 124 8.01 12.77 -15.03
CA ILE A 124 9.09 13.34 -14.22
C ILE A 124 10.23 12.32 -14.18
N THR A 125 11.47 12.82 -14.17
CA THR A 125 12.67 11.97 -14.07
C THR A 125 13.19 12.01 -12.65
N VAL A 126 13.31 10.84 -12.03
CA VAL A 126 13.98 10.63 -10.75
C VAL A 126 15.42 10.20 -11.03
N THR A 127 16.39 10.85 -10.40
CA THR A 127 17.81 10.50 -10.46
C THR A 127 18.25 10.01 -9.09
N LEU A 128 18.89 8.85 -9.04
CA LEU A 128 19.56 8.28 -7.88
C LEU A 128 21.07 8.41 -8.08
N ASP A 129 21.73 9.12 -7.18
CA ASP A 129 23.18 9.27 -7.09
C ASP A 129 23.67 8.54 -5.83
N VAL A 130 24.19 7.32 -6.00
CA VAL A 130 24.63 6.49 -4.87
C VAL A 130 26.01 6.98 -4.38
N PRO A 131 26.20 7.23 -3.07
CA PRO A 131 27.50 7.58 -2.51
C PRO A 131 28.59 6.55 -2.85
N ASP A 132 29.84 7.00 -2.98
CA ASP A 132 31.00 6.14 -3.18
C ASP A 132 31.70 5.77 -1.85
N ASP A 133 30.93 5.67 -0.77
CA ASP A 133 31.42 5.37 0.58
C ASP A 133 30.65 4.19 1.21
N GLU A 134 30.86 3.96 2.51
CA GLU A 134 30.19 2.89 3.24
C GLU A 134 28.66 3.00 3.26
N ALA A 135 28.09 4.19 3.08
CA ALA A 135 26.65 4.36 2.99
C ALA A 135 26.12 3.74 1.69
N GLY A 136 26.79 3.98 0.57
CA GLY A 136 26.43 3.43 -0.75
C GLY A 136 26.53 1.89 -0.85
N LYS A 137 27.22 1.25 0.10
CA LYS A 137 27.35 -0.21 0.19
C LYS A 137 26.20 -0.88 0.94
N LYS A 138 25.27 -0.12 1.51
CA LYS A 138 24.12 -0.64 2.27
C LYS A 138 22.81 -0.44 1.50
N ALA A 139 21.80 -1.21 1.87
CA ALA A 139 20.45 -0.96 1.39
C ALA A 139 19.96 0.43 1.86
N ALA A 140 19.14 1.09 1.04
CA ALA A 140 18.53 2.36 1.39
C ALA A 140 17.11 2.48 0.83
N TRP A 141 16.25 3.21 1.54
CA TRP A 141 14.88 3.43 1.13
C TRP A 141 14.31 4.78 1.55
N GLY A 142 13.23 5.16 0.89
CA GLY A 142 12.49 6.38 1.17
C GLY A 142 11.25 6.44 0.30
N ILE A 143 10.56 7.57 0.35
CA ILE A 143 9.32 7.78 -0.37
C ILE A 143 9.36 9.12 -1.09
N MET A 144 8.99 9.11 -2.36
CA MET A 144 8.70 10.31 -3.12
C MET A 144 7.22 10.63 -2.97
N MET A 145 6.91 11.79 -2.42
CA MET A 145 5.57 12.31 -2.23
C MET A 145 5.24 13.27 -3.36
N ILE A 146 4.17 12.98 -4.09
CA ILE A 146 3.62 13.81 -5.16
C ILE A 146 2.29 14.37 -4.65
N GLU A 147 2.31 15.63 -4.22
CA GLU A 147 1.20 16.27 -3.51
C GLU A 147 0.57 17.36 -4.38
N GLU A 148 -0.77 17.37 -4.49
CA GLU A 148 -1.51 18.39 -5.22
C GLU A 148 -1.31 19.76 -4.56
N ALA A 149 -0.81 20.70 -5.36
CA ALA A 149 -0.66 22.09 -4.99
C ALA A 149 -1.97 22.83 -5.32
N ALA A 150 -2.99 22.66 -4.47
CA ALA A 150 -4.24 23.40 -4.59
C ALA A 150 -4.13 24.79 -3.95
N GLU A 151 -4.61 25.81 -4.65
CA GLU A 151 -4.76 27.14 -4.08
C GLU A 151 -5.90 27.17 -3.06
N ARG A 152 -5.65 27.76 -1.89
CA ARG A 152 -6.73 28.04 -0.94
C ARG A 152 -7.57 29.19 -1.47
N LYS A 153 -8.80 28.89 -1.89
CA LYS A 153 -9.78 29.93 -2.22
C LYS A 153 -10.06 30.77 -0.96
N THR A 154 -10.08 32.10 -1.13
CA THR A 154 -10.47 33.02 -0.06
C THR A 154 -11.93 32.78 0.31
N LEU A 155 -12.22 32.61 1.60
CA LEU A 155 -13.59 32.49 2.08
C LEU A 155 -14.26 33.87 1.97
N ASP A 156 -15.29 33.96 1.13
CA ASP A 156 -16.13 35.15 1.04
C ASP A 156 -17.14 35.10 2.20
N TYR A 157 -16.87 35.88 3.24
CA TYR A 157 -17.82 36.11 4.32
C TYR A 157 -18.70 37.26 3.89
N GLY A 158 -19.89 36.94 3.36
CA GLY A 158 -20.91 37.93 3.03
C GLY A 158 -21.04 38.93 4.18
N ALA A 159 -20.89 40.22 3.86
CA ALA A 159 -20.78 41.32 4.82
C ALA A 159 -22.10 41.64 5.56
N GLU A 160 -22.76 40.63 6.13
CA GLU A 160 -23.88 40.81 7.05
C GLU A 160 -23.43 40.49 8.48
N LYS A 161 -23.53 41.51 9.33
CA LYS A 161 -23.20 41.48 10.75
C LYS A 161 -23.94 40.35 11.46
N GLY A 162 -23.22 39.27 11.76
CA GLY A 162 -23.66 38.19 12.64
C GLY A 162 -22.53 37.18 12.82
N GLU A 163 -22.41 36.60 14.02
CA GLU A 163 -21.42 35.61 14.45
C GLU A 163 -21.46 34.33 13.59
N SER A 164 -20.98 34.42 12.35
CA SER A 164 -20.89 33.29 11.43
C SER A 164 -19.43 32.87 11.28
N ILE A 165 -19.18 31.60 11.61
CA ILE A 165 -17.89 30.95 11.39
C ILE A 165 -18.02 30.17 10.08
N ALA A 166 -17.17 30.46 9.10
CA ALA A 166 -17.08 29.67 7.87
C ALA A 166 -15.82 28.81 7.91
N PHE A 167 -15.98 27.55 7.49
CA PHE A 167 -14.89 26.60 7.37
C PHE A 167 -14.67 26.29 5.88
N GLY A 168 -13.44 26.49 5.41
CA GLY A 168 -13.01 26.10 4.07
C GLY A 168 -12.24 24.79 4.14
N ILE A 169 -12.80 23.72 3.58
CA ILE A 169 -12.10 22.45 3.39
C ILE A 169 -11.72 22.35 1.92
N VAL A 170 -10.43 22.24 1.64
CA VAL A 170 -9.91 21.99 0.29
C VAL A 170 -9.32 20.59 0.27
N PRO A 171 -10.04 19.59 -0.27
CA PRO A 171 -9.46 18.26 -0.46
C PRO A 171 -8.32 18.35 -1.47
N THR A 172 -7.24 17.62 -1.22
CA THR A 172 -6.06 17.53 -2.10
C THR A 172 -5.66 16.08 -2.26
N LEU A 173 -5.08 15.76 -3.41
CA LEU A 173 -4.52 14.45 -3.70
C LEU A 173 -3.06 14.36 -3.24
N ALA A 174 -2.66 13.20 -2.72
CA ALA A 174 -1.27 12.91 -2.40
C ALA A 174 -0.94 11.47 -2.76
N PHE A 175 0.16 11.26 -3.45
CA PHE A 175 0.62 9.95 -3.90
C PHE A 175 2.02 9.67 -3.38
N GLY A 176 2.24 8.45 -2.90
CA GLY A 176 3.54 7.97 -2.46
C GLY A 176 4.13 6.98 -3.46
N VAL A 177 5.36 7.22 -3.91
CA VAL A 177 6.16 6.27 -4.68
C VAL A 177 7.33 5.80 -3.82
N PHE A 178 7.35 4.51 -3.46
CA PHE A 178 8.44 3.96 -2.67
C PHE A 178 9.71 3.82 -3.48
N LEU A 179 10.84 4.19 -2.90
CA LEU A 179 12.17 4.07 -3.48
C LEU A 179 12.94 3.04 -2.65
N TYR A 180 13.48 2.02 -3.32
CA TYR A 180 14.32 1.00 -2.70
C TYR A 180 15.60 0.83 -3.51
N GLN A 181 16.73 0.80 -2.83
CA GLN A 181 18.04 0.59 -3.43
C GLN A 181 18.73 -0.54 -2.66
N ASN A 182 18.97 -1.66 -3.34
CA ASN A 182 19.82 -2.75 -2.86
C ASN A 182 21.09 -2.78 -3.72
N PRO A 183 22.26 -2.33 -3.24
CA PRO A 183 23.48 -2.38 -4.04
C PRO A 183 23.87 -3.83 -4.35
N PRO A 184 24.50 -4.14 -5.50
CA PRO A 184 24.83 -5.51 -5.89
C PRO A 184 25.71 -6.29 -4.90
N GLY A 185 26.46 -5.59 -4.04
CA GLY A 185 27.29 -6.21 -3.00
C GLY A 185 26.50 -6.72 -1.79
N VAL A 186 25.26 -6.27 -1.62
CA VAL A 186 24.35 -6.77 -0.57
C VAL A 186 23.69 -8.04 -1.10
N THR A 187 24.28 -9.17 -0.71
CA THR A 187 23.88 -10.52 -1.15
C THR A 187 23.24 -11.33 -0.02
N ASP A 188 23.45 -10.91 1.22
CA ASP A 188 22.85 -11.50 2.41
C ASP A 188 21.39 -11.05 2.55
N ASN A 189 20.52 -11.78 1.86
CA ASN A 189 19.07 -11.72 2.01
C ASN A 189 18.65 -12.93 2.84
N SER A 190 18.39 -12.72 4.12
CA SER A 190 17.96 -13.76 5.05
C SER A 190 16.67 -13.32 5.72
N ILE A 191 15.64 -14.15 5.62
CA ILE A 191 14.36 -13.96 6.30
C ILE A 191 14.09 -15.20 7.14
N GLU A 192 13.75 -15.00 8.41
CA GLU A 192 13.45 -16.08 9.34
C GLU A 192 12.00 -15.97 9.82
N ILE A 193 11.28 -17.10 9.87
CA ILE A 193 9.97 -17.15 10.54
C ILE A 193 10.22 -17.25 12.05
N MET A 194 9.83 -16.21 12.77
CA MET A 194 10.00 -16.10 14.23
C MET A 194 8.86 -16.78 14.98
N ASP A 195 7.63 -16.64 14.47
CA ASP A 195 6.45 -17.25 15.07
C ASP A 195 5.38 -17.52 14.01
N PHE A 196 4.55 -18.55 14.25
CA PHE A 196 3.43 -18.92 13.42
C PHE A 196 2.21 -19.24 14.28
N MET A 197 1.26 -18.32 14.31
CA MET A 197 0.24 -18.23 15.35
C MET A 197 -1.17 -18.12 14.80
N ILE A 198 -2.14 -18.73 15.48
CA ILE A 198 -3.57 -18.41 15.31
C ILE A 198 -3.95 -17.29 16.29
N SER A 199 -4.73 -16.31 15.83
CA SER A 199 -5.39 -15.33 16.70
C SER A 199 -6.85 -15.17 16.34
N GLN A 200 -7.65 -14.73 17.30
CA GLN A 200 -9.07 -14.42 17.11
C GLN A 200 -9.30 -12.96 17.45
N ARG A 201 -9.99 -12.23 16.56
CA ARG A 201 -10.43 -10.85 16.79
C ARG A 201 -11.90 -10.77 16.43
N GLU A 202 -12.72 -10.37 17.40
CA GLU A 202 -14.18 -10.45 17.27
C GLU A 202 -14.61 -11.90 16.94
N GLU A 203 -15.37 -12.10 15.87
CA GLU A 203 -15.84 -13.42 15.41
C GLU A 203 -14.95 -14.02 14.29
N LYS A 204 -13.77 -13.42 14.03
CA LYS A 204 -12.89 -13.81 12.93
C LYS A 204 -11.58 -14.41 13.42
N TYR A 205 -11.15 -15.47 12.75
CA TYR A 205 -9.86 -16.12 12.99
C TYR A 205 -8.81 -15.63 11.98
N PHE A 206 -7.57 -15.53 12.44
CA PHE A 206 -6.44 -15.10 11.63
C PHE A 206 -5.24 -16.01 11.87
N VAL A 207 -4.65 -16.52 10.80
CA VAL A 207 -3.32 -17.13 10.85
C VAL A 207 -2.27 -16.03 10.66
N ASN A 208 -1.27 -15.97 11.52
CA ASN A 208 -0.27 -14.92 11.56
C ASN A 208 1.12 -15.54 11.39
N ILE A 209 1.86 -15.08 10.39
CA ILE A 209 3.29 -15.39 10.23
C ILE A 209 4.07 -14.17 10.70
N GLU A 210 4.86 -14.30 11.75
CA GLU A 210 5.83 -13.30 12.16
C GLU A 210 7.19 -13.65 11.55
N ALA A 211 7.76 -12.75 10.75
CA ALA A 211 9.04 -12.96 10.10
C ALA A 211 9.97 -11.76 10.26
N GLU A 212 11.26 -12.02 10.47
CA GLU A 212 12.29 -11.01 10.65
C GLU A 212 13.26 -11.03 9.46
N ASN A 213 13.70 -9.85 9.02
CA ASN A 213 14.82 -9.73 8.11
C ASN A 213 16.13 -9.65 8.90
N THR A 214 16.78 -10.80 9.03
CA THR A 214 18.08 -10.98 9.69
C THR A 214 19.25 -10.64 8.77
N GLY A 215 19.00 -10.49 7.47
CA GLY A 215 19.98 -10.09 6.47
C GLY A 215 20.22 -8.57 6.38
N THR A 216 21.02 -8.19 5.38
CA THR A 216 21.44 -6.79 5.16
C THR A 216 20.75 -6.14 3.96
N GLY A 217 20.02 -6.92 3.15
CA GLY A 217 19.27 -6.44 1.99
C GLY A 217 17.78 -6.29 2.22
N ILE A 218 17.12 -5.54 1.33
CA ILE A 218 15.66 -5.43 1.30
C ILE A 218 15.09 -6.68 0.62
N ALA A 219 14.27 -7.44 1.33
CA ALA A 219 13.61 -8.63 0.81
C ALA A 219 12.22 -8.32 0.26
N TYR A 220 11.85 -8.98 -0.84
CA TYR A 220 10.55 -8.84 -1.51
C TYR A 220 9.76 -10.14 -1.39
N CYS A 221 9.10 -10.29 -0.25
CA CYS A 221 8.50 -11.56 0.15
C CYS A 221 7.12 -11.79 -0.46
N ARG A 222 6.81 -13.06 -0.71
CA ARG A 222 5.50 -13.61 -1.04
C ARG A 222 5.16 -14.68 -0.01
N ALA A 223 4.11 -14.45 0.75
CA ALA A 223 3.64 -15.36 1.78
C ALA A 223 2.27 -15.92 1.41
N TYR A 224 2.06 -17.20 1.72
CA TYR A 224 0.74 -17.83 1.66
C TYR A 224 0.57 -18.85 2.77
N VAL A 225 -0.67 -19.22 3.05
CA VAL A 225 -1.03 -20.26 4.02
C VAL A 225 -1.89 -21.30 3.30
N GLU A 226 -1.55 -22.56 3.49
CA GLU A 226 -2.35 -23.71 3.07
C GLU A 226 -2.97 -24.36 4.31
N LEU A 227 -4.28 -24.53 4.29
CA LEU A 227 -5.06 -25.13 5.37
C LEU A 227 -5.43 -26.55 4.98
N THR A 228 -5.38 -27.48 5.93
CA THR A 228 -5.90 -28.84 5.81
C THR A 228 -6.86 -29.11 6.96
N ASN A 229 -8.12 -29.43 6.65
CA ASN A 229 -9.07 -29.92 7.65
C ASN A 229 -8.68 -31.35 8.05
N LEU A 230 -8.42 -31.59 9.32
CA LEU A 230 -7.89 -32.86 9.83
C LEU A 230 -8.97 -33.95 9.97
N GLU A 231 -10.24 -33.60 9.83
CA GLU A 231 -11.36 -34.54 9.95
C GLU A 231 -11.74 -35.16 8.59
N ASN A 232 -11.72 -34.36 7.52
CA ASN A 232 -12.13 -34.80 6.18
C ASN A 232 -11.03 -34.73 5.12
N GLY A 233 -9.88 -34.10 5.42
CA GLY A 233 -8.75 -33.95 4.50
C GLY A 233 -8.91 -32.83 3.47
N ASP A 234 -9.95 -32.01 3.56
CA ASP A 234 -10.16 -30.89 2.63
C ASP A 234 -9.03 -29.86 2.76
N GLN A 235 -8.53 -29.37 1.63
CA GLN A 235 -7.44 -28.39 1.59
C GLN A 235 -7.88 -27.08 0.95
N GLU A 236 -7.43 -25.96 1.51
CA GLU A 236 -7.68 -24.63 0.96
C GLU A 236 -6.44 -23.73 1.08
N LYS A 237 -6.08 -23.07 -0.01
CA LYS A 237 -4.96 -22.11 -0.05
C LYS A 237 -5.50 -20.68 0.06
N LEU A 238 -5.02 -19.96 1.07
CA LEU A 238 -5.38 -18.56 1.28
C LEU A 238 -4.70 -17.64 0.25
N LEU A 239 -5.27 -16.44 0.07
CA LEU A 239 -4.77 -15.45 -0.88
C LEU A 239 -3.30 -15.11 -0.59
N VAL A 240 -2.45 -15.25 -1.62
CA VAL A 240 -1.03 -14.89 -1.55
C VAL A 240 -0.91 -13.40 -1.26
N LYS A 241 -0.07 -13.05 -0.28
CA LYS A 241 0.24 -11.67 0.05
C LYS A 241 1.70 -11.37 -0.27
N SER A 242 1.97 -10.18 -0.81
CA SER A 242 3.33 -9.74 -1.15
C SER A 242 3.72 -8.52 -0.33
N PHE A 243 4.92 -8.53 0.23
CA PHE A 243 5.39 -7.48 1.12
C PHE A 243 6.87 -7.19 0.93
N THR A 244 7.29 -6.03 1.40
CA THR A 244 8.70 -5.67 1.50
C THR A 244 9.08 -5.73 2.97
N ILE A 245 10.17 -6.44 3.28
CA ILE A 245 10.79 -6.47 4.60
C ILE A 245 12.18 -5.85 4.45
N VAL A 246 12.39 -4.72 5.11
CA VAL A 246 13.69 -4.04 5.11
C VAL A 246 14.57 -4.61 6.24
N PRO A 247 15.91 -4.44 6.20
CA PRO A 247 16.80 -4.92 7.25
C PRO A 247 16.36 -4.52 8.66
N GLU A 248 16.54 -5.42 9.64
CA GLU A 248 16.20 -5.24 11.06
C GLU A 248 14.69 -5.09 11.36
N LEU A 249 13.83 -5.33 10.36
CA LEU A 249 12.39 -5.24 10.54
C LEU A 249 11.77 -6.61 10.73
N THR A 250 11.07 -6.78 11.84
CA THR A 250 10.08 -7.86 12.02
C THR A 250 8.75 -7.45 11.40
N ARG A 251 8.08 -8.35 10.70
CA ARG A 251 6.78 -8.15 10.05
C ARG A 251 5.81 -9.23 10.46
N VAL A 252 4.57 -8.83 10.72
CA VAL A 252 3.46 -9.76 10.98
C VAL A 252 2.53 -9.79 9.77
N PHE A 253 2.39 -10.97 9.18
CA PHE A 253 1.49 -11.27 8.07
C PHE A 253 0.21 -11.95 8.59
N SER A 254 -0.87 -11.20 8.67
CA SER A 254 -2.17 -11.74 9.11
C SER A 254 -3.01 -12.19 7.91
N PHE A 255 -3.41 -13.45 7.87
CA PHE A 255 -4.32 -14.05 6.90
C PHE A 255 -5.65 -14.31 7.59
N GLU A 256 -6.70 -13.60 7.17
CA GLU A 256 -8.06 -13.84 7.66
C GLU A 256 -8.55 -15.18 7.14
N LEU A 257 -9.10 -16.00 8.03
CA LEU A 257 -9.70 -17.27 7.66
C LEU A 257 -11.08 -17.02 7.01
N PRO A 258 -11.40 -17.69 5.89
CA PRO A 258 -12.70 -17.55 5.25
C PRO A 258 -13.86 -17.96 6.16
N GLU A 259 -14.96 -17.21 6.10
CA GLU A 259 -16.17 -17.45 6.91
C GLU A 259 -16.88 -18.77 6.55
N HIS A 260 -16.59 -19.38 5.39
CA HIS A 260 -17.17 -20.65 4.97
C HIS A 260 -16.50 -21.89 5.58
N LEU A 261 -15.38 -21.71 6.28
CA LEU A 261 -14.72 -22.82 6.99
C LEU A 261 -15.61 -23.33 8.12
N LYS A 262 -15.78 -24.65 8.19
CA LYS A 262 -16.57 -25.30 9.24
C LYS A 262 -15.77 -25.36 10.55
N SER A 263 -16.46 -25.44 11.69
CA SER A 263 -15.80 -25.78 12.95
C SER A 263 -15.13 -27.16 12.84
N GLY A 264 -14.03 -27.32 13.57
CA GLY A 264 -13.21 -28.53 13.52
C GLY A 264 -11.72 -28.24 13.66
N LYS A 265 -10.92 -29.30 13.56
CA LYS A 265 -9.45 -29.23 13.67
C LYS A 265 -8.79 -29.03 12.33
N TYR A 266 -7.80 -28.15 12.28
CA TYR A 266 -7.05 -27.80 11.07
C TYR A 266 -5.55 -27.83 11.34
N SER A 267 -4.77 -28.22 10.32
CA SER A 267 -3.34 -27.92 10.20
C SER A 267 -3.19 -26.77 9.20
N ALA A 268 -2.37 -25.79 9.52
CA ALA A 268 -1.93 -24.75 8.60
C ALA A 268 -0.45 -24.93 8.30
N VAL A 269 -0.08 -24.77 7.03
CA VAL A 269 1.32 -24.62 6.59
C VAL A 269 1.48 -23.22 6.01
N GLY A 270 2.24 -22.39 6.70
CA GLY A 270 2.67 -21.08 6.22
C GLY A 270 3.94 -21.22 5.39
N VAL A 271 3.96 -20.62 4.20
CA VAL A 271 5.13 -20.60 3.30
C VAL A 271 5.50 -19.16 3.01
N LEU A 272 6.78 -18.85 3.13
CA LEU A 272 7.37 -17.53 2.93
C LEU A 272 8.54 -17.62 1.95
N ASP A 273 8.26 -17.23 0.70
CA ASP A 273 9.28 -17.04 -0.34
C ASP A 273 9.78 -15.60 -0.26
N TYR A 274 11.07 -15.40 -0.08
CA TYR A 274 11.70 -14.07 0.03
C TYR A 274 12.63 -13.74 -1.15
N GLY A 275 12.57 -14.52 -2.23
CA GLY A 275 13.32 -14.29 -3.46
C GLY A 275 14.75 -14.83 -3.43
N ASN A 276 15.09 -15.69 -2.47
CA ASN A 276 16.27 -16.54 -2.53
C ASN A 276 15.95 -17.76 -3.41
N GLU A 277 16.83 -18.09 -4.37
CA GLU A 277 16.60 -19.20 -5.30
C GLU A 277 16.75 -20.58 -4.61
N GLU A 278 17.48 -20.64 -3.51
CA GLU A 278 17.83 -21.89 -2.83
C GLU A 278 17.00 -22.16 -1.56
N GLU A 279 16.38 -21.12 -0.98
CA GLU A 279 15.77 -21.19 0.35
C GLU A 279 14.36 -20.60 0.37
N ILE A 280 13.44 -21.34 0.99
CA ILE A 280 12.07 -20.94 1.30
C ILE A 280 11.82 -21.30 2.75
N GLU A 281 11.23 -20.39 3.51
CA GLU A 281 10.84 -20.66 4.90
C GLU A 281 9.43 -21.24 4.96
N ALA A 282 9.23 -22.18 5.88
CA ALA A 282 7.92 -22.75 6.15
C ALA A 282 7.73 -23.03 7.65
N ALA A 283 6.49 -22.88 8.11
CA ALA A 283 6.08 -23.20 9.46
C ALA A 283 4.73 -23.92 9.46
N GLU A 284 4.51 -24.79 10.43
CA GLU A 284 3.27 -25.56 10.59
C GLU A 284 2.63 -25.28 11.95
N LEU A 285 1.29 -25.22 11.98
CA LEU A 285 0.49 -25.01 13.19
C LEU A 285 -0.81 -25.80 13.12
N ASP A 286 -1.09 -26.59 14.15
CA ASP A 286 -2.41 -27.18 14.38
C ASP A 286 -3.28 -26.26 15.26
N PHE A 287 -4.55 -26.09 14.89
CA PHE A 287 -5.51 -25.28 15.64
C PHE A 287 -6.95 -25.80 15.48
N GLU A 288 -7.88 -25.25 16.27
CA GLU A 288 -9.30 -25.62 16.25
C GLU A 288 -10.15 -24.36 16.03
N ILE A 289 -11.06 -24.43 15.06
CA ILE A 289 -12.10 -23.41 14.85
C ILE A 289 -13.34 -23.88 15.61
N LYS A 290 -13.85 -23.03 16.49
CA LYS A 290 -15.07 -23.27 17.28
C LYS A 290 -16.30 -22.66 16.64
#